data_AF-A0A8E0ISC2-F1
#
_entry.id   AF-A0A8E0ISC2-F1
#
_cell.length_a   1.000
_cell.length_b   1.000
_cell.length_c   1.000
_cell.angle_alpha   90.00
_cell.angle_beta   90.00
_cell.angle_gamma   90.00
#
_symmetry.space_group_name_H-M   'P 1'
#
loop_
_entity.id
_entity.type
_entity.pdbx_description
1 polymer ?
#
loop_
_entity_poly.entity_id
_entity_poly.type
_entity_poly.pdbx_seq_one_letter_code
_entity_poly.pdbx_strand_id
1 'polypeptide(L)'
;MTQAKQSIPALYDFIKERQANPVAGSYTDYLFTKGLDKILKKVGEESTEVIVAAKNPDDPAFILEVADLTYHVLVLMVERGITVDQIATELASREGKKSRLQERSKIEKY
;
A
#
# COMPACT_ATOMS: atom_id res chain seq x y z
N MET A 1 16.96 -3.06 -23.87
CA MET A 1 15.55 -2.63 -23.79
C MET A 1 15.37 -1.94 -22.44
N THR A 2 14.98 -0.67 -22.40
CA THR A 2 14.76 0.03 -21.13
C THR A 2 13.52 -0.57 -20.47
N GLN A 3 13.69 -1.17 -19.29
CA GLN A 3 12.58 -1.75 -18.54
C GLN A 3 11.58 -0.62 -18.20
N ALA A 4 10.31 -0.80 -18.54
CA ALA A 4 9.28 0.20 -18.23
C ALA A 4 9.19 0.34 -16.70
N LYS A 5 9.28 1.57 -16.20
CA LYS A 5 9.10 1.88 -14.77
C LYS A 5 7.70 2.46 -14.57
N GLN A 6 7.00 1.97 -13.55
CA GLN A 6 5.68 2.47 -13.19
C GLN A 6 5.79 3.48 -12.04
N SER A 7 5.12 4.62 -12.16
CA SER A 7 5.03 5.61 -11.08
C SER A 7 3.83 5.35 -10.18
N ILE A 8 3.91 5.75 -8.91
CA ILE A 8 2.81 5.58 -7.94
C ILE A 8 1.51 6.27 -8.39
N PRO A 9 1.52 7.53 -8.86
CA PRO A 9 0.29 8.15 -9.37
C PRO A 9 -0.30 7.41 -10.57
N ALA A 10 0.54 6.98 -11.53
CA ALA A 10 0.05 6.25 -12.70
C ALA A 10 -0.54 4.88 -12.33
N LEU A 11 0.04 4.18 -11.34
CA LEU A 11 -0.52 2.94 -10.82
C LEU A 11 -1.85 3.18 -10.09
N TYR A 12 -1.94 4.23 -9.27
CA TYR A 12 -3.18 4.60 -8.59
C TYR A 12 -4.30 4.87 -9.61
N ASP A 13 -4.03 5.67 -10.64
CA ASP A 13 -5.01 5.99 -11.67
C ASP A 13 -5.45 4.73 -12.44
N PHE A 14 -4.51 3.82 -12.73
CA PHE A 14 -4.83 2.53 -13.32
C PHE A 14 -5.73 1.67 -12.42
N ILE A 15 -5.44 1.57 -11.11
CA ILE A 15 -6.27 0.83 -10.17
C ILE A 15 -7.67 1.44 -10.08
N LYS A 16 -7.77 2.76 -10.05
CA LYS A 16 -9.04 3.49 -10.05
C LYS A 16 -9.84 3.26 -11.33
N GLU A 17 -9.16 3.25 -12.48
CA GLU A 17 -9.77 2.91 -13.77
C GLU A 17 -10.32 1.48 -13.76
N ARG A 18 -9.59 0.51 -13.20
CA ARG A 18 -10.05 -0.88 -13.05
C ARG A 18 -11.17 -1.07 -12.05
N GLN A 19 -11.29 -0.22 -11.03
CA GLN A 19 -12.45 -0.22 -10.14
C GLN A 19 -13.72 0.24 -10.88
N ALA A 20 -13.60 1.27 -11.74
CA ALA A 20 -14.71 1.80 -12.52
C ALA A 20 -15.06 0.91 -13.73
N ASN A 21 -14.06 0.29 -14.34
CA ASN A 21 -14.16 -0.58 -15.51
C ASN A 21 -13.59 -1.97 -15.17
N PRO A 22 -14.32 -2.80 -14.41
CA PRO A 22 -13.83 -4.10 -13.99
C PRO A 22 -13.57 -5.01 -15.19
N VAL A 23 -12.42 -5.69 -15.16
CA VAL A 23 -12.09 -6.76 -16.11
C VAL A 23 -12.26 -8.08 -15.39
N ALA A 24 -13.33 -8.78 -15.75
CA ALA A 24 -13.73 -10.03 -15.12
C ALA A 24 -12.57 -11.02 -15.05
N GLY A 25 -12.32 -11.55 -13.85
CA GLY A 25 -11.26 -12.54 -13.59
C GLY A 25 -9.86 -11.93 -13.39
N SER A 26 -9.70 -10.61 -13.48
CA SER A 26 -8.46 -9.96 -13.07
C SER A 26 -8.32 -9.93 -11.54
N TYR A 27 -7.08 -9.87 -11.04
CA TYR A 27 -6.84 -9.81 -9.60
C TYR A 27 -7.43 -8.55 -8.96
N THR A 28 -7.27 -7.39 -9.60
CA THR A 28 -7.85 -6.13 -9.13
C THR A 28 -9.37 -6.21 -9.02
N ASP A 29 -10.03 -6.79 -10.03
CA ASP A 29 -11.48 -7.04 -10.01
C ASP A 29 -11.89 -7.98 -8.87
N TYR A 30 -11.13 -9.05 -8.65
CA TYR A 30 -11.34 -9.96 -7.52
C TYR A 30 -11.26 -9.24 -6.16
N LEU A 31 -10.28 -8.35 -5.96
CA LEU A 31 -10.14 -7.59 -4.72
C LEU A 31 -11.35 -6.70 -4.47
N PHE A 32 -11.77 -5.91 -5.47
CA PHE A 32 -12.93 -5.02 -5.33
C PHE A 32 -14.24 -5.80 -5.20
N THR A 33 -14.40 -6.92 -5.92
CA THR A 33 -15.57 -7.80 -5.79
C THR A 33 -15.68 -8.43 -4.39
N LYS A 34 -14.56 -8.76 -3.75
CA LYS A 34 -14.54 -9.28 -2.38
C LYS A 34 -14.65 -8.18 -1.32
N GLY A 35 -14.39 -6.93 -1.70
CA GLY A 35 -14.57 -5.75 -0.87
C GLY A 35 -13.49 -5.56 0.20
N LEU A 36 -13.75 -4.57 1.06
CA LEU A 36 -12.81 -4.03 2.04
C LEU A 36 -12.10 -5.10 2.90
N ASP A 37 -12.81 -6.09 3.43
CA ASP A 37 -12.21 -7.11 4.31
C ASP A 37 -11.12 -7.92 3.61
N LYS A 38 -11.29 -8.23 2.31
CA LYS A 38 -10.27 -8.95 1.55
C LYS A 38 -9.06 -8.07 1.27
N ILE A 39 -9.28 -6.79 0.98
CA ILE A 39 -8.22 -5.80 0.76
C ILE A 39 -7.39 -5.63 2.04
N LEU A 40 -8.05 -5.46 3.19
CA LEU A 40 -7.38 -5.31 4.49
C LEU A 40 -6.58 -6.56 4.88
N LYS A 41 -7.10 -7.76 4.60
CA LYS A 41 -6.35 -9.01 4.82
C LYS A 41 -5.04 -9.02 4.03
N LYS A 42 -5.05 -8.64 2.75
CA LYS A 42 -3.84 -8.57 1.95
C LYS A 42 -2.87 -7.51 2.46
N VAL A 43 -3.35 -6.31 2.83
CA VAL A 43 -2.48 -5.29 3.47
C VAL A 43 -1.77 -5.85 4.72
N GLY A 44 -2.48 -6.60 5.57
CA GLY A 44 -1.89 -7.21 6.76
C GLY A 44 -0.89 -8.35 6.47
N GLU A 45 -1.20 -9.16 5.45
CA GLU A 45 -0.34 -10.24 4.93
C GLU A 45 0.99 -9.65 4.44
N GLU A 46 0.93 -8.73 3.47
CA GLU A 46 2.14 -8.11 2.89
C GLU A 46 2.94 -7.30 3.92
N SER A 47 2.27 -6.66 4.88
CA SER A 47 2.98 -5.98 5.98
C SER A 47 3.83 -6.95 6.80
N THR A 48 3.32 -8.17 7.02
CA THR A 48 4.05 -9.21 7.76
C THR A 48 5.18 -9.77 6.91
N GLU A 49 4.95 -9.96 5.62
CA GLU A 49 5.97 -10.46 4.68
C GLU A 49 7.12 -9.47 4.51
N VAL A 50 6.85 -8.15 4.43
CA VAL A 50 7.88 -7.10 4.48
C VAL A 50 8.74 -7.22 5.74
N ILE A 51 8.13 -7.41 6.92
CA ILE A 51 8.86 -7.56 8.19
C ILE A 51 9.76 -8.79 8.17
N VAL A 52 9.27 -9.91 7.63
CA VAL A 52 10.04 -11.16 7.53
C VAL A 52 11.17 -11.02 6.52
N ALA A 53 10.88 -10.49 5.32
CA ALA A 53 11.86 -10.29 4.25
C ALA A 53 12.98 -9.34 4.67
N ALA A 54 12.66 -8.26 5.40
CA ALA A 54 13.65 -7.31 5.92
C ALA A 54 14.67 -7.92 6.90
N LYS A 55 14.34 -9.06 7.52
CA LYS A 55 15.28 -9.79 8.39
C LYS A 55 16.22 -10.73 7.63
N ASN A 56 15.91 -11.03 6.37
CA ASN A 56 16.69 -11.92 5.53
C ASN A 56 17.68 -11.08 4.69
N PRO A 57 18.85 -11.62 4.31
CA PRO A 57 19.83 -10.92 3.49
C PRO A 57 19.46 -10.86 1.98
N ASP A 58 18.20 -11.14 1.62
CA ASP A 58 17.74 -11.28 0.24
C ASP A 58 16.98 -10.03 -0.24
N ASP A 59 17.72 -9.06 -0.79
CA ASP A 59 17.18 -7.79 -1.27
C ASP A 59 16.06 -7.95 -2.33
N PRO A 60 16.14 -8.88 -3.31
CA PRO A 60 15.04 -9.16 -4.23
C PRO A 60 13.72 -9.48 -3.54
N ALA A 61 13.72 -10.35 -2.52
CA ALA A 61 12.50 -10.68 -1.79
C ALA A 61 11.93 -9.46 -1.07
N PHE A 62 12.77 -8.68 -0.40
CA PHE A 62 12.33 -7.45 0.26
C PHE A 62 11.70 -6.44 -0.71
N ILE A 63 12.31 -6.24 -1.89
CA ILE A 63 11.76 -5.35 -2.93
C ILE A 63 10.38 -5.84 -3.39
N LEU A 64 10.20 -7.15 -3.56
CA LEU A 64 8.92 -7.74 -3.97
C LEU A 64 7.82 -7.48 -2.94
N GLU A 65 8.07 -7.73 -1.65
CA GLU A 65 7.03 -7.54 -0.62
C GLU A 65 6.71 -6.06 -0.39
N VAL A 66 7.71 -5.18 -0.51
CA VAL A 66 7.45 -3.72 -0.45
C VAL A 66 6.60 -3.29 -1.65
N ALA A 67 6.83 -3.85 -2.83
CA ALA A 67 6.02 -3.57 -4.00
C ALA A 67 4.58 -4.08 -3.84
N ASP A 68 4.37 -5.28 -3.31
CA ASP A 68 3.02 -5.83 -3.11
C ASP A 68 2.24 -5.09 -2.02
N LEU A 69 2.91 -4.78 -0.89
CA LEU A 69 2.33 -3.91 0.14
C LEU A 69 1.93 -2.56 -0.44
N THR A 70 2.79 -1.96 -1.26
CA THR A 70 2.50 -0.67 -1.91
C THR A 70 1.28 -0.78 -2.80
N TYR A 71 1.20 -1.80 -3.66
CA TYR A 71 0.03 -2.05 -4.51
C TYR A 71 -1.25 -2.20 -3.69
N HIS A 72 -1.22 -3.02 -2.64
CA HIS A 72 -2.40 -3.27 -1.80
C HIS A 72 -2.84 -2.04 -0.99
N VAL A 73 -1.91 -1.18 -0.56
CA VAL A 73 -2.24 0.11 0.03
C VAL A 73 -2.89 1.04 -0.99
N LEU A 74 -2.44 1.07 -2.25
CA LEU A 74 -3.07 1.87 -3.30
C LEU A 74 -4.49 1.37 -3.63
N VAL A 75 -4.72 0.06 -3.66
CA VAL A 75 -6.06 -0.53 -3.79
C VAL A 75 -6.97 -0.09 -2.63
N LEU A 76 -6.46 -0.14 -1.39
CA LEU A 76 -7.19 0.33 -0.22
C LEU A 76 -7.49 1.83 -0.30
N MET A 77 -6.56 2.65 -0.79
CA MET A 77 -6.76 4.08 -0.99
C MET A 77 -7.89 4.34 -1.99
N VAL A 78 -7.91 3.64 -3.12
CA VAL A 78 -8.98 3.71 -4.12
C VAL A 78 -10.33 3.30 -3.52
N GLU A 79 -10.39 2.16 -2.81
CA GLU A 79 -11.59 1.69 -2.11
C GLU A 79 -12.13 2.72 -1.10
N ARG A 80 -11.23 3.47 -0.45
CA ARG A 80 -11.56 4.49 0.55
C ARG A 80 -11.78 5.89 -0.03
N GLY A 81 -11.56 6.08 -1.34
CA GLY A 81 -11.63 7.39 -2.00
C GLY A 81 -10.53 8.38 -1.58
N ILE A 82 -9.36 7.89 -1.13
CA ILE A 82 -8.22 8.70 -0.69
C ILE A 82 -7.21 8.81 -1.83
N THR A 83 -6.80 10.04 -2.19
CA THR A 83 -5.88 10.28 -3.29
C THR A 83 -4.41 10.22 -2.87
N VAL A 84 -3.52 9.97 -3.83
CA VAL A 84 -2.06 10.08 -3.64
C VAL A 84 -1.67 11.49 -3.18
N ASP A 85 -2.33 12.54 -3.67
CA ASP A 85 -2.07 13.93 -3.27
C ASP A 85 -2.40 14.20 -1.80
N GLN A 86 -3.46 13.59 -1.26
CA GLN A 86 -3.78 13.69 0.16
C GLN A 86 -2.68 13.05 1.03
N ILE A 87 -2.17 11.88 0.62
CA ILE A 87 -1.05 11.23 1.31
C ILE A 87 0.24 12.05 1.17
N ALA A 88 0.54 12.56 -0.03
CA ALA A 88 1.72 13.39 -0.27
C ALA A 88 1.69 14.67 0.57
N THR A 89 0.51 15.31 0.68
CA THR A 89 0.29 16.49 1.53
C THR A 89 0.57 16.17 3.00
N GLU A 90 0.04 15.05 3.50
CA GLU A 90 0.30 14.60 4.87
C GLU A 90 1.78 14.29 5.12
N LEU A 91 2.46 13.64 4.17
CA LEU A 91 3.90 13.36 4.23
C LEU A 91 4.73 14.66 4.25
N ALA A 92 4.43 15.60 3.36
CA ALA A 92 5.09 16.91 3.33
C ALA A 92 4.90 17.68 4.65
N SER A 93 3.75 17.53 5.30
CA SER A 93 3.51 18.13 6.62
C SER A 93 4.44 17.61 7.72
N ARG A 94 5.09 16.45 7.53
CA ARG A 94 6.03 15.83 8.48
C ARG A 94 7.48 16.21 8.20
N GLU A 95 7.77 16.68 7.00
CA GLU A 95 9.11 17.13 6.62
C GLU A 95 9.56 18.30 7.51
N GLY A 96 10.80 18.23 8.02
CA GLY A 96 11.36 19.27 8.90
C GLY A 96 10.84 19.28 10.35
N LYS A 97 9.82 18.49 10.70
CA LYS A 97 9.40 18.33 12.11
C LYS A 97 10.30 17.30 12.79
N LYS A 98 11.13 17.73 13.75
CA LYS A 98 11.80 16.79 14.67
C LYS A 98 10.72 16.05 15.45
N SER A 99 10.61 14.74 15.23
CA SER A 99 9.79 13.87 16.08
C SER A 99 10.27 14.07 17.53
N ARG A 100 9.39 14.54 18.41
CA ARG A 100 9.65 14.42 19.85
C ARG A 100 9.60 12.91 20.11
N LEU A 101 10.74 12.30 20.37
CA LEU A 101 10.84 10.91 20.80
C LEU A 101 10.11 10.79 22.14
N GLN A 102 8.79 10.63 22.10
CA GLN A 102 8.00 10.16 23.21
C GLN A 102 7.73 8.70 22.93
N GLU A 103 8.25 7.82 23.79
CA GLU A 103 7.80 6.44 23.81
C GLU A 103 6.28 6.44 23.92
N ARG A 104 5.60 5.71 23.02
CA ARG A 104 4.15 5.54 23.12
C ARG A 104 3.84 4.97 24.50
N SER A 105 2.92 5.62 25.21
CA SER A 105 2.37 5.10 26.46
C SER A 105 1.93 3.65 26.24
N LYS A 106 2.22 2.77 27.21
CA LYS A 106 1.74 1.38 27.17
C LYS A 106 0.24 1.38 26.92
N ILE A 107 -0.22 0.58 25.96
CA ILE A 107 -1.65 0.40 25.71
C ILE A 107 -2.19 -0.43 26.88
N GLU A 108 -2.90 0.21 27.81
CA GLU A 108 -3.41 -0.45 29.02
C GLU A 108 -4.83 -1.02 28.87
N LYS A 109 -5.48 -0.86 27.70
CA LYS A 109 -6.84 -1.38 27.48
C LYS A 109 -7.03 -1.91 26.06
N TYR A 110 -7.41 -3.19 26.00
CA TYR A 110 -8.19 -3.76 24.90
C TYR A 110 -9.66 -3.64 25.26
#